data_AF-A0A7D5MTT6-F1
#
_entry.id   AF-A0A7D5MTT6-F1
#
_cell.length_a   1.000
_cell.length_b   1.000
_cell.length_c   1.000
_cell.angle_alpha   90.00
_cell.angle_beta   90.00
_cell.angle_gamma   90.00
#
_symmetry.space_group_name_H-M   'P 1'
#
loop_
_entity.id
_entity.type
_entity.pdbx_description
1 polymer ?
#
loop_
_entity_poly.entity_id
_entity_poly.type
_entity_poly.pdbx_seq_one_letter_code
_entity_poly.pdbx_strand_id
1 'polypeptide(L)' 'MLNEALDVARTISDKWRRADALAALAPQLSGEERSRVLNEALDVARTIRDEWHRARTLRRSPHS' A
#
# COMPACT_ATOMS: atom_id res chain seq x y z
N MET A 1 6.24 8.80 18.57
CA MET A 1 5.82 7.37 18.50
C MET A 1 4.93 7.08 17.29
N LEU A 2 3.76 7.72 17.09
CA LEU A 2 2.94 7.47 15.89
C LEU A 2 3.61 7.88 14.56
N ASN A 3 4.30 9.02 14.53
CA ASN A 3 5.09 9.43 13.36
C ASN A 3 6.22 8.45 13.01
N GLU A 4 6.86 7.89 14.04
CA GLU A 4 7.95 6.91 13.89
C GLU A 4 7.41 5.59 13.34
N ALA A 5 6.24 5.15 13.80
CA ALA A 5 5.55 3.99 13.26
C ALA A 5 5.14 4.19 11.79
N LEU A 6 4.73 5.41 11.42
CA LEU A 6 4.44 5.77 10.02
C LEU A 6 5.69 5.71 9.15
N ASP A 7 6.81 6.25 9.61
CA ASP A 7 8.08 6.17 8.86
C ASP A 7 8.54 4.72 8.71
N VAL A 8 8.48 3.93 9.77
CA VAL A 8 8.79 2.48 9.69
C VAL A 8 7.86 1.81 8.68
N ALA A 9 6.55 2.04 8.74
CA ALA A 9 5.60 1.47 7.79
C ALA A 9 5.95 1.82 6.33
N ARG A 10 6.36 3.07 6.06
CA ARG A 10 6.77 3.53 4.73
C ARG A 10 8.03 2.85 4.22
N THR A 11 8.98 2.52 5.10
CA THR A 11 10.24 1.84 4.74
C THR A 11 10.06 0.36 4.41
N ILE A 12 8.91 -0.24 4.71
CA ILE A 12 8.63 -1.64 4.40
C ILE A 12 8.70 -1.85 2.87
N SER A 13 9.62 -2.71 2.44
CA SER A 13 9.85 -3.00 1.01
C SER A 13 8.72 -3.82 0.40
N ASP A 14 8.09 -4.69 1.20
CA ASP A 14 6.92 -5.45 0.78
C ASP A 14 5.70 -4.52 0.73
N LYS A 15 5.19 -4.29 -0.48
CA LYS A 15 4.08 -3.36 -0.71
C LYS A 15 2.79 -3.79 0.01
N TRP A 16 2.52 -5.09 0.12
CA TRP A 16 1.35 -5.59 0.83
C TRP A 16 1.48 -5.29 2.32
N ARG A 17 2.62 -5.62 2.92
CA ARG A 17 2.89 -5.34 4.34
C ARG A 17 2.92 -3.84 4.63
N ARG A 18 3.42 -3.02 3.71
CA ARG A 18 3.39 -1.56 3.83
C ARG A 18 1.96 -1.03 3.85
N ALA A 19 1.12 -1.45 2.90
CA ALA A 19 -0.28 -1.02 2.83
C ALA A 19 -1.05 -1.45 4.09
N ASP A 20 -0.82 -2.67 4.57
CA ASP A 20 -1.44 -3.21 5.79
C ASP A 20 -1.02 -2.44 7.05
N ALA A 21 0.29 -2.16 7.21
CA ALA A 21 0.80 -1.38 8.33
C ALA A 21 0.25 0.06 8.34
N LEU A 22 0.20 0.73 7.19
CA LEU A 22 -0.39 2.07 7.07
C LEU A 22 -1.90 2.05 7.41
N ALA A 23 -2.64 1.03 6.95
CA ALA A 23 -4.05 0.86 7.27
C ALA A 23 -4.29 0.59 8.76
N ALA A 24 -3.41 -0.16 9.43
CA ALA A 24 -3.48 -0.43 10.87
C ALA A 24 -3.16 0.81 11.73
N LEU A 25 -2.38 1.75 11.20
CA LEU A 25 -2.08 3.04 11.86
C LEU A 25 -3.19 4.07 11.67
N ALA A 26 -4.01 3.97 10.61
CA ALA A 26 -5.05 4.93 10.30
C ALA A 26 -6.09 5.18 11.44
N PRO A 27 -6.56 4.18 12.21
CA PRO A 27 -7.45 4.40 13.36
C PRO A 27 -6.81 5.16 14.52
N GLN A 28 -5.47 5.18 14.59
CA GLN A 28 -4.72 5.86 15.64
C GLN A 28 -4.44 7.34 15.29
N LEU A 29 -4.80 7.76 14.08
CA LEU A 29 -4.66 9.12 13.59
C LEU A 29 -6.02 9.81 13.54
N SER A 30 -6.02 11.14 13.59
CA SER A 30 -7.22 11.96 13.57
C SER A 30 -7.17 13.03 12.48
N GLY A 31 -8.34 13.39 11.94
CA GLY A 31 -8.47 14.48 10.97
C GLY A 31 -7.76 14.21 9.64
N GLU A 32 -6.98 15.18 9.19
CA GLU A 32 -6.34 15.18 7.88
C GLU A 32 -5.25 14.10 7.74
N GLU A 33 -4.52 13.82 8.82
CA GLU A 33 -3.46 12.81 8.83
C GLU A 33 -4.00 11.41 8.57
N ARG A 34 -5.16 11.07 9.16
CA ARG A 34 -5.85 9.80 8.91
C ARG A 34 -6.22 9.66 7.44
N SER A 35 -6.80 10.70 6.85
CA SER A 35 -7.19 10.70 5.43
C SER A 35 -5.97 10.54 4.52
N ARG A 36 -4.86 11.20 4.85
CA ARG A 36 -3.61 11.10 4.10
C ARG A 36 -3.03 9.69 4.13
N VAL A 37 -2.97 9.06 5.30
CA VAL A 37 -2.44 7.71 5.48
C VAL A 37 -3.33 6.65 4.83
N LEU A 38 -4.65 6.81 4.90
CA LEU A 38 -5.59 5.93 4.18
C LEU A 38 -5.42 6.02 2.67
N ASN A 39 -5.26 7.24 2.13
CA ASN A 39 -5.00 7.43 0.71
C ASN A 39 -3.67 6.79 0.28
N GLU A 40 -2.62 6.93 1.11
CA GLU A 40 -1.32 6.31 0.87
C GLU A 40 -1.42 4.77 0.85
N ALA A 41 -2.11 4.17 1.83
CA ALA A 41 -2.35 2.73 1.87
C ALA A 41 -3.12 2.24 0.62
N LEU A 42 -4.13 2.99 0.19
CA LEU A 42 -4.92 2.72 -1.02
C LEU A 42 -4.08 2.78 -2.29
N ASP A 43 -3.19 3.77 -2.40
CA ASP A 43 -2.32 3.94 -3.57
C ASP A 43 -1.33 2.77 -3.72
N VAL A 44 -0.76 2.34 -2.59
CA VAL A 44 0.10 1.14 -2.55
C VAL A 44 -0.70 -0.11 -2.94
N ALA A 45 -1.92 -0.29 -2.41
CA ALA A 45 -2.77 -1.43 -2.75
C ALA A 45 -3.17 -1.44 -4.24
N ARG A 46 -3.42 -0.26 -4.84
CA ARG A 46 -3.68 -0.13 -6.28
C ARG A 46 -2.48 -0.54 -7.12
N THR A 47 -1.29 -0.07 -6.77
CA THR A 47 -0.05 -0.44 -7.45
C THR A 47 0.14 -1.96 -7.50
N ILE A 48 -0.09 -2.64 -6.38
CA ILE A 48 -0.01 -4.11 -6.29
C ILE A 48 -1.01 -4.77 -7.22
N ARG A 49 -2.28 -4.32 -7.18
CA ARG A 49 -3.33 -4.88 -8.01
C ARG A 49 -3.00 -4.73 -9.49
N ASP A 50 -2.48 -3.57 -9.89
CA ASP A 50 -2.11 -3.29 -11.28
C ASP A 50 -0.92 -4.15 -11.71
N GLU A 51 0.10 -4.31 -10.86
CA GLU A 51 1.22 -5.23 -11.09
C GLU A 51 0.76 -6.68 -11.25
N TRP A 52 -0.15 -7.14 -10.41
CA TRP A 52 -0.71 -8.48 -10.48
C TRP A 52 -1.55 -8.68 -11.75
N HIS A 53 -2.36 -7.68 -12.12
CA HIS A 53 -3.09 -7.68 -13.37
C HIS A 53 -2.14 -7.73 -14.58
N ARG A 54 -1.07 -6.93 -14.59
CA ARG A 54 -0.03 -6.96 -15.64
C ARG A 54 0.67 -8.30 -15.73
N ALA A 55 1.06 -8.89 -14.59
CA ALA A 55 1.69 -10.21 -14.57
C ALA A 55 0.73 -11.29 -15.10
N ARG A 56 -0.56 -11.19 -14.75
CA ARG A 56 -1.58 -12.14 -15.19
C ARG A 56 -1.95 -11.99 -16.66
N THR A 57 -1.93 -10.78 -17.22
CA THR A 57 -2.10 -10.56 -18.66
C THR A 57 -0.89 -11.08 -19.44
N LEU A 58 0.34 -10.80 -18.97
CA LEU A 58 1.56 -11.33 -19.58
C LEU A 58 1.60 -12.87 -19.55
N ARG A 59 1.19 -13.50 -18.44
CA ARG A 59 1.09 -14.98 -18.34
C ARG A 59 0.02 -15.56 -19.27
N ARG A 60 -1.03 -14.80 -19.57
CA ARG A 60 -2.13 -15.21 -20.44
C ARG A 60 -1.89 -14.92 -21.92
N SER A 61 -0.81 -14.25 -22.25
CA SER A 61 -0.34 -14.11 -23.63
C SER A 61 0.69 -15.22 -23.89
N PRO A 62 0.29 -16.39 -24.43
CA PRO A 62 1.24 -17.14 -25.23
C PRO A 62 1.61 -16.27 -26.44
N HIS A 63 2.86 -16.34 -26.84
CA HIS A 63 3.41 -15.65 -28.00
C HIS A 63 2.55 -15.86 -29.27
N SER A 64 2.45 -14.78 -30.05
CA SER A 64 2.13 -14.70 -31.49
C SER A 64 0.72 -15.09 -31.97
#